data_AF-A0A7S0WNQ1-F1
#
_entry.id   AF-A0A7S0WNQ1-F1
#
_cell.length_a   1.000
_cell.length_b   1.000
_cell.length_c   1.000
_cell.angle_alpha   90.00
_cell.angle_beta   90.00
_cell.angle_gamma   90.00
#
_symmetry.space_group_name_H-M   'P 1'
#
loop_
_entity.id
_entity.type
_entity.pdbx_description
1 polymer ?
#
loop_
_entity_poly.entity_id
_entity_poly.type
_entity_poly.pdbx_seq_one_letter_code
_entity_poly.pdbx_strand_id
1 'polypeptide(L)'
;MGVNGYHGPSGRLSSSTTQLGQAPRVTGAFGFGVCELQRWPRRTRVVRREAAAQIRAKSDSKKGDEENRWTVALEKRQSDTPLVIQSSNSSIRNLKGDYTEGLLNIFPEYQREYVWEKKEASRLVVTVLCNRFVPSVVLYEKEQGTYDVVDGKQRLSTLLAFCLADSDDDFSKRDDKLPPFSELCGLEEENADLNGLRYKDMPAKWQKAFGGYMVQVSKIPYGTKKSEVFEIYVDINSGGRDLTTQQIRRAAYFGDYIKLLDELAEDENFRYVWDPKAADAGRQNVEEEDTELILRALAMRRQGCGGNPPFKPPLKTFLNSELDRLDPECMSAEGRRREVQAMRAEFSAVMAAAREVFREGAFRRWKRSKQKGGR
;
A
#
# COMPACT_ATOMS: atom_id res chain seq x y z
N MET A 1 74.31 2.11 -2.17
CA MET A 1 74.84 2.89 -3.31
C MET A 1 73.68 3.09 -4.27
N GLY A 2 73.21 4.27 -4.67
CA GLY A 2 73.51 5.67 -4.44
C GLY A 2 72.56 6.43 -5.40
N VAL A 3 71.60 7.20 -4.88
CA VAL A 3 71.51 8.68 -4.82
C VAL A 3 71.24 9.41 -6.15
N ASN A 4 70.39 10.45 -6.02
CA ASN A 4 70.15 11.66 -6.84
C ASN A 4 69.02 11.59 -7.88
N GLY A 5 67.99 12.45 -7.90
CA GLY A 5 67.67 13.68 -7.16
C GLY A 5 67.84 14.95 -8.02
N TYR A 6 66.77 15.74 -8.23
CA TYR A 6 66.69 17.19 -8.58
C TYR A 6 65.20 17.60 -8.45
N HIS A 7 64.70 18.44 -7.50
CA HIS A 7 64.80 19.90 -7.26
C HIS A 7 64.37 20.77 -8.47
N GLY A 8 63.16 21.37 -8.48
CA GLY A 8 62.79 22.72 -7.96
C GLY A 8 62.41 23.63 -9.16
N PRO A 9 61.72 24.80 -9.09
CA PRO A 9 61.45 25.72 -7.95
C PRO A 9 59.94 26.12 -7.76
N SER A 10 59.42 26.32 -6.55
CA SER A 10 59.24 27.57 -5.76
C SER A 10 58.48 28.75 -6.41
N GLY A 11 57.32 29.10 -5.82
CA GLY A 11 56.64 30.39 -5.96
C GLY A 11 55.64 30.61 -4.81
N ARG A 12 55.94 31.57 -3.92
CA ARG A 12 55.13 32.02 -2.78
C ARG A 12 54.05 33.02 -3.23
N LEU A 13 52.99 33.19 -2.42
CA LEU A 13 52.34 34.44 -1.99
C LEU A 13 51.04 34.06 -1.23
N SER A 14 51.05 34.06 0.10
CA SER A 14 50.63 35.16 1.01
C SER A 14 49.14 35.11 1.40
N SER A 15 48.94 34.63 2.63
CA SER A 15 47.91 34.95 3.63
C SER A 15 46.90 36.08 3.37
N SER A 16 45.63 35.79 3.62
CA SER A 16 44.75 36.68 4.41
C SER A 16 43.72 35.87 5.21
N THR A 17 43.92 35.91 6.52
CA THR A 17 43.00 35.48 7.58
C THR A 17 41.93 36.56 7.73
N THR A 18 40.65 36.22 7.58
CA THR A 18 39.56 37.10 8.03
C THR A 18 38.76 36.40 9.12
N GLN A 19 38.78 37.04 10.28
CA GLN A 19 38.27 36.60 11.57
C GLN A 19 36.75 36.40 11.60
N LEU A 20 36.34 35.42 12.41
CA LEU A 20 35.02 35.33 13.01
C LEU A 20 34.73 36.59 13.85
N GLY A 21 33.68 37.32 13.48
CA GLY A 21 33.13 38.44 14.26
C GLY A 21 31.78 38.06 14.85
N GLN A 22 31.69 38.17 16.17
CA GLN A 22 30.56 37.83 17.03
C GLN A 22 29.33 38.73 16.83
N ALA A 23 28.15 38.16 17.14
CA ALA A 23 26.87 38.86 17.24
C ALA A 23 26.81 39.84 18.43
N PRO A 24 26.08 40.96 18.34
CA PRO A 24 25.60 41.68 19.50
C PRO A 24 24.13 41.34 19.78
N ARG A 25 23.85 40.88 21.00
CA ARG A 25 22.53 40.98 21.63
C ARG A 25 22.28 42.45 21.97
N VAL A 26 21.15 43.00 21.56
CA VAL A 26 20.62 44.24 22.13
C VAL A 26 19.17 43.99 22.54
N THR A 27 18.97 43.83 23.84
CA THR A 27 17.73 44.07 24.57
C THR A 27 17.47 45.57 24.62
N GLY A 28 16.26 46.02 24.30
CA GLY A 28 15.87 47.42 24.48
C GLY A 28 14.43 47.68 24.04
N ALA A 29 13.56 47.95 24.99
CA ALA A 29 12.14 48.17 24.82
C ALA A 29 11.80 49.64 24.47
N PHE A 30 10.59 49.82 23.94
CA PHE A 30 9.77 51.04 23.85
C PHE A 30 10.26 52.22 23.00
N GLY A 31 9.36 52.65 22.09
CA GLY A 31 9.40 53.97 21.46
C GLY A 31 8.57 54.06 20.18
N PHE A 32 7.24 54.09 20.29
CA PHE A 32 6.39 54.60 19.20
C PHE A 32 6.68 56.10 19.04
N GLY A 33 7.63 56.43 18.16
CA GLY A 33 7.90 57.78 17.70
C GLY A 33 7.39 57.93 16.27
N VAL A 34 6.28 58.65 16.12
CA VAL A 34 5.75 59.10 14.82
C VAL A 34 6.82 59.97 14.17
N CYS A 35 7.56 59.41 13.21
CA CYS A 35 8.54 60.15 12.44
C CYS A 35 7.91 60.65 11.14
N GLU A 36 7.96 61.97 10.97
CA GLU A 36 7.37 62.75 9.90
C GLU A 36 7.60 62.15 8.50
N LEU A 37 6.51 62.13 7.72
CA LEU A 37 6.53 61.92 6.27
C LEU A 37 7.34 63.03 5.59
N GLN A 38 8.66 62.90 5.56
CA GLN A 38 9.48 63.61 4.60
C GLN A 38 8.99 63.23 3.20
N ARG A 39 8.49 64.20 2.44
CA ARG A 39 8.09 64.00 1.05
C ARG A 39 9.33 63.73 0.21
N TRP A 40 9.51 62.47 -0.18
CA TRP A 40 10.56 62.06 -1.10
C TRP A 40 10.40 62.76 -2.47
N PRO A 41 11.50 63.20 -3.14
CA PRO A 41 11.43 63.89 -4.43
C PRO A 41 10.72 63.03 -5.49
N ARG A 42 9.86 63.63 -6.33
CA ARG A 42 8.99 62.92 -7.31
C ARG A 42 9.72 61.87 -8.16
N ARG A 43 11.03 62.04 -8.44
CA ARG A 43 11.87 61.06 -9.17
C ARG A 43 12.07 59.72 -8.45
N THR A 44 12.12 59.69 -7.12
CA THR A 44 12.32 58.44 -6.34
C THR A 44 11.05 57.57 -6.24
N ARG A 45 9.86 58.17 -6.38
CA ARG A 45 8.58 57.42 -6.44
C ARG A 45 8.42 56.63 -7.73
N VAL A 46 8.91 57.16 -8.86
CA VAL A 46 8.84 56.50 -10.17
C VAL A 46 9.76 55.28 -10.18
N VAL A 47 11.03 55.44 -9.77
CA VAL A 47 12.01 54.34 -9.71
C VAL A 47 11.56 53.22 -8.74
N ARG A 48 10.96 53.55 -7.60
CA ARG A 48 10.38 52.54 -6.68
C ARG A 48 9.16 51.82 -7.26
N ARG A 49 8.31 52.51 -8.04
CA ARG A 49 7.17 51.89 -8.72
C ARG A 49 7.62 50.96 -9.84
N GLU A 50 8.64 51.35 -10.61
CA GLU A 50 9.22 50.51 -11.65
C GLU A 50 9.92 49.28 -11.06
N ALA A 51 10.71 49.43 -10.00
CA ALA A 51 11.32 48.30 -9.30
C ALA A 51 10.26 47.35 -8.69
N ALA A 52 9.21 47.90 -8.06
CA ALA A 52 8.11 47.10 -7.53
C ALA A 52 7.29 46.41 -8.64
N ALA A 53 7.10 47.06 -9.79
CA ALA A 53 6.45 46.49 -10.96
C ALA A 53 7.30 45.38 -11.61
N GLN A 54 8.62 45.54 -11.67
CA GLN A 54 9.55 44.50 -12.15
C GLN A 54 9.61 43.31 -11.20
N ILE A 55 9.56 43.52 -9.88
CA ILE A 55 9.48 42.44 -8.89
C ILE A 55 8.14 41.71 -8.99
N ARG A 56 7.02 42.43 -9.15
CA ARG A 56 5.70 41.82 -9.41
C ARG A 56 5.69 41.05 -10.72
N ALA A 57 6.19 41.62 -11.81
CA ALA A 57 6.27 40.93 -13.10
C ALA A 57 7.14 39.66 -13.05
N LYS A 58 8.26 39.68 -12.32
CA LYS A 58 9.09 38.48 -12.09
C LYS A 58 8.38 37.44 -11.21
N SER A 59 7.64 37.88 -10.20
CA SER A 59 6.80 37.03 -9.36
C SER A 59 5.68 36.38 -10.17
N ASP A 60 4.97 37.16 -10.98
CA ASP A 60 3.85 36.71 -11.81
C ASP A 60 4.32 35.79 -12.94
N SER A 61 5.47 36.08 -13.56
CA SER A 61 6.13 35.18 -14.52
C SER A 61 6.52 33.85 -13.88
N LYS A 62 7.16 33.87 -12.70
CA LYS A 62 7.57 32.65 -12.00
C LYS A 62 6.36 31.84 -11.53
N LYS A 63 5.27 32.51 -11.13
CA LYS A 63 4.00 31.88 -10.77
C LYS A 63 3.32 31.24 -11.99
N GLY A 64 3.38 31.89 -13.15
CA GLY A 64 2.91 31.32 -14.43
C GLY A 64 3.76 30.12 -14.89
N ASP A 65 5.08 30.16 -14.70
CA ASP A 65 5.97 29.03 -15.00
C ASP A 65 5.71 27.83 -14.07
N GLU A 66 5.43 28.10 -12.79
CA GLU A 66 5.03 27.07 -11.83
C GLU A 66 3.64 26.50 -12.14
N GLU A 67 2.65 27.35 -12.42
CA GLU A 67 1.29 26.94 -12.82
C GLU A 67 1.33 26.04 -14.06
N ASN A 68 2.09 26.42 -15.08
CA ASN A 68 2.29 25.61 -16.27
C ASN A 68 2.98 24.27 -15.96
N ARG A 69 3.98 24.27 -15.05
CA ARG A 69 4.62 23.03 -14.58
C ARG A 69 3.63 22.11 -13.87
N TRP A 70 2.75 22.63 -13.02
CA TRP A 70 1.75 21.83 -12.31
C TRP A 70 0.72 21.26 -13.28
N THR A 71 0.22 22.05 -14.22
CA THR A 71 -0.74 21.62 -15.25
C THR A 71 -0.18 20.47 -16.07
N VAL A 72 1.01 20.63 -16.66
CA VAL A 72 1.67 19.57 -17.43
C VAL A 72 1.89 18.31 -16.57
N ALA A 73 2.21 18.48 -15.30
CA ALA A 73 2.43 17.35 -14.41
C ALA A 73 1.13 16.63 -13.99
N LEU A 74 0.01 17.35 -13.86
CA LEU A 74 -1.31 16.78 -13.55
C LEU A 74 -1.91 16.09 -14.78
N GLU A 75 -1.83 16.72 -15.95
CA GLU A 75 -2.27 16.13 -17.22
C GLU A 75 -1.52 14.83 -17.52
N LYS A 76 -0.22 14.77 -17.23
CA LYS A 76 0.57 13.53 -17.36
C LYS A 76 0.13 12.43 -16.38
N ARG A 77 -0.49 12.78 -15.24
CA ARG A 77 -0.93 11.82 -14.21
C ARG A 77 -2.39 11.41 -14.37
N GLN A 78 -3.18 12.20 -15.09
CA GLN A 78 -4.50 11.80 -15.54
C GLN A 78 -4.29 10.69 -16.58
N SER A 79 -4.79 9.48 -16.32
CA SER A 79 -4.67 8.39 -17.30
C SER A 79 -5.41 8.77 -18.59
N ASP A 80 -4.87 8.38 -19.75
CA ASP A 80 -5.51 8.60 -21.06
C ASP A 80 -6.90 7.94 -21.16
N THR A 81 -7.23 7.04 -20.24
CA THR A 81 -8.58 6.50 -20.03
C THR A 81 -8.90 6.58 -18.54
N PRO A 82 -9.84 7.44 -18.09
CA PRO A 82 -10.18 7.52 -16.69
C PRO A 82 -10.77 6.19 -16.23
N LEU A 83 -10.27 5.67 -15.11
CA LEU A 83 -10.88 4.55 -14.39
C LEU A 83 -12.32 4.92 -14.01
N VAL A 84 -13.29 4.31 -14.68
CA VAL A 84 -14.71 4.53 -14.38
C VAL A 84 -15.11 3.62 -13.22
N ILE A 85 -14.93 4.10 -11.99
CA ILE A 85 -15.50 3.45 -10.81
C ILE A 85 -17.01 3.67 -10.84
N GLN A 86 -17.78 2.59 -11.00
CA GLN A 86 -19.23 2.66 -11.03
C GLN A 86 -19.78 2.66 -9.61
N SER A 87 -20.30 3.80 -9.16
CA SER A 87 -20.93 3.91 -7.85
C SER A 87 -22.43 3.66 -7.93
N SER A 88 -22.93 2.80 -7.07
CA SER A 88 -24.34 2.40 -7.00
C SER A 88 -24.74 2.19 -5.53
N ASN A 89 -26.03 2.02 -5.27
CA ASN A 89 -26.51 1.63 -3.95
C ASN A 89 -27.09 0.21 -4.06
N SER A 90 -26.67 -0.70 -3.17
CA SER A 90 -27.21 -2.06 -3.09
C SER A 90 -27.83 -2.30 -1.72
N SER A 91 -28.99 -2.95 -1.68
CA SER A 91 -29.61 -3.29 -0.39
C SER A 91 -28.87 -4.44 0.28
N ILE A 92 -28.89 -4.52 1.61
CA ILE A 92 -28.35 -5.68 2.33
C ILE A 92 -28.97 -6.99 1.84
N ARG A 93 -30.27 -6.97 1.47
CA ARG A 93 -30.94 -8.14 0.89
C ARG A 93 -30.32 -8.57 -0.44
N ASN A 94 -29.99 -7.63 -1.32
CA ASN A 94 -29.36 -7.96 -2.61
C ASN A 94 -27.94 -8.49 -2.40
N LEU A 95 -27.15 -7.82 -1.54
CA LEU A 95 -25.79 -8.28 -1.19
C LEU A 95 -25.80 -9.66 -0.55
N LYS A 96 -26.83 -9.97 0.25
CA LYS A 96 -27.07 -11.32 0.77
C LYS A 96 -27.31 -12.30 -0.37
N GLY A 97 -28.17 -11.96 -1.33
CA GLY A 97 -28.42 -12.78 -2.52
C GLY A 97 -27.14 -13.08 -3.29
N ASP A 98 -26.40 -12.03 -3.66
CA ASP A 98 -25.12 -12.12 -4.37
C ASP A 98 -24.13 -13.03 -3.63
N TYR A 99 -24.05 -12.93 -2.30
CA TYR A 99 -23.21 -13.81 -1.48
C TYR A 99 -23.70 -15.26 -1.48
N THR A 100 -25.00 -15.48 -1.26
CA THR A 100 -25.57 -16.84 -1.20
C THR A 100 -25.43 -17.59 -2.52
N GLU A 101 -25.53 -16.87 -3.65
CA GLU A 101 -25.40 -17.36 -5.02
C GLU A 101 -23.93 -17.54 -5.45
N GLY A 102 -22.96 -17.11 -4.64
CA GLY A 102 -21.53 -17.20 -4.94
C GLY A 102 -21.02 -16.14 -5.93
N LEU A 103 -21.83 -15.11 -6.21
CA LEU A 103 -21.47 -13.97 -7.06
C LEU A 103 -20.61 -12.94 -6.31
N LEU A 104 -20.65 -12.94 -4.99
CA LEU A 104 -19.89 -12.03 -4.13
C LEU A 104 -18.94 -12.82 -3.22
N ASN A 105 -17.65 -12.71 -3.48
CA ASN A 105 -16.58 -13.25 -2.66
C ASN A 105 -16.10 -12.21 -1.64
N ILE A 106 -16.38 -12.47 -0.36
CA ILE A 106 -16.02 -11.59 0.76
C ILE A 106 -14.65 -11.94 1.35
N PHE A 107 -14.15 -13.14 1.06
CA PHE A 107 -12.90 -13.67 1.59
C PHE A 107 -11.95 -14.05 0.45
N PRO A 108 -11.52 -13.08 -0.37
CA PRO A 108 -10.46 -13.37 -1.31
C PRO A 108 -9.18 -13.78 -0.56
N GLU A 109 -8.42 -14.72 -1.14
CA GLU A 109 -7.20 -15.35 -0.59
C GLU A 109 -6.09 -14.35 -0.19
N TYR A 110 -6.24 -13.09 -0.54
CA TYR A 110 -5.27 -12.02 -0.34
C TYR A 110 -5.65 -11.03 0.77
N GLN A 111 -6.83 -11.15 1.36
CA GLN A 111 -7.25 -10.28 2.46
C GLN A 111 -7.05 -10.92 3.82
N ARG A 112 -6.56 -10.12 4.77
CA ARG A 112 -6.45 -10.52 6.18
C ARG A 112 -7.76 -11.09 6.71
N GLU A 113 -7.66 -11.97 7.70
CA GLU A 113 -8.81 -12.52 8.43
C GLU A 113 -9.76 -11.44 8.99
N TYR A 114 -10.96 -11.86 9.37
CA TYR A 114 -11.87 -10.98 10.09
C TYR A 114 -11.28 -10.64 11.47
N VAL A 115 -11.17 -9.35 11.80
CA VAL A 115 -10.47 -8.87 13.02
C VAL A 115 -11.32 -7.99 13.93
N TRP A 116 -12.55 -7.66 13.52
CA TRP A 116 -13.44 -6.88 14.38
C TRP A 116 -13.88 -7.68 15.60
N GLU A 117 -13.82 -7.03 16.75
CA GLU A 117 -14.42 -7.59 17.96
C GLU A 117 -15.95 -7.53 17.87
N LYS A 118 -16.63 -8.40 18.61
CA LYS A 118 -18.11 -8.44 18.56
C LYS A 118 -18.77 -7.10 18.96
N LYS A 119 -18.10 -6.28 19.78
CA LYS A 119 -18.54 -4.92 20.12
C LYS A 119 -18.56 -4.00 18.89
N GLU A 120 -17.50 -4.02 18.07
CA GLU A 120 -17.43 -3.25 16.82
C GLU A 120 -18.49 -3.70 15.82
N ALA A 121 -18.63 -5.02 15.67
CA ALA A 121 -19.65 -5.64 14.82
C ALA A 121 -21.07 -5.22 15.23
N SER A 122 -21.37 -5.25 16.53
CA SER A 122 -22.68 -4.86 17.08
C SER A 122 -22.99 -3.40 16.84
N ARG A 123 -22.01 -2.50 16.99
CA ARG A 123 -22.19 -1.06 16.71
C ARG A 123 -22.55 -0.80 15.25
N LEU A 124 -22.00 -1.57 14.30
CA LEU A 124 -22.37 -1.44 12.90
C LEU A 124 -23.83 -1.86 12.66
N VAL A 125 -24.29 -2.96 13.26
CA VAL A 125 -25.69 -3.39 13.12
C VAL A 125 -26.64 -2.34 13.68
N VAL A 126 -26.35 -1.77 14.85
CA VAL A 126 -27.13 -0.67 15.42
C VAL A 126 -27.13 0.54 14.50
N THR A 127 -25.98 0.90 13.90
CA THR A 127 -25.86 2.00 12.93
C THR A 127 -26.81 1.79 11.74
N VAL A 128 -26.87 0.58 11.19
CA VAL A 128 -27.79 0.21 10.10
C VAL A 128 -29.25 0.27 10.54
N LEU A 129 -29.59 -0.29 11.71
CA LEU A 129 -30.96 -0.26 12.24
C LEU A 129 -31.44 1.17 12.49
N CYS A 130 -30.56 2.06 12.95
CA CYS A 130 -30.85 3.48 13.11
C CYS A 130 -30.82 4.27 11.79
N ASN A 131 -30.63 3.61 10.64
CA ASN A 131 -30.51 4.22 9.32
C ASN A 131 -29.45 5.34 9.27
N ARG A 132 -28.34 5.15 9.98
CA ARG A 132 -27.20 6.08 10.01
C ARG A 132 -26.22 5.77 8.86
N PHE A 133 -25.30 6.70 8.60
CA PHE A 133 -24.30 6.56 7.54
C PHE A 133 -23.37 5.37 7.79
N VAL A 134 -23.24 4.50 6.79
CA VAL A 134 -22.22 3.46 6.70
C VAL A 134 -21.35 3.80 5.49
N PRO A 135 -20.01 3.84 5.61
CA PRO A 135 -19.16 4.17 4.46
C PRO A 135 -19.33 3.14 3.33
N SER A 136 -18.88 3.48 2.13
CA SER A 136 -19.03 2.61 0.96
C SER A 136 -18.18 1.33 1.05
N VAL A 137 -18.63 0.28 0.37
CA VAL A 137 -17.87 -0.94 0.07
C VAL A 137 -17.33 -0.82 -1.35
N VAL A 138 -16.10 -1.27 -1.56
CA VAL A 138 -15.50 -1.31 -2.90
C VAL A 138 -15.46 -2.76 -3.34
N LEU A 139 -15.93 -3.02 -4.56
CA LEU A 139 -15.95 -4.35 -5.18
C LEU A 139 -15.12 -4.32 -6.46
N TYR A 140 -14.42 -5.40 -6.76
CA TYR A 140 -13.73 -5.61 -8.02
C TYR A 140 -14.41 -6.75 -8.77
N GLU A 141 -14.84 -6.50 -10.01
CA GLU A 141 -15.42 -7.52 -10.87
C GLU A 141 -14.30 -8.37 -11.49
N LYS A 142 -14.08 -9.57 -10.93
CA LYS A 142 -13.00 -10.47 -11.31
C LYS A 142 -13.27 -11.16 -12.64
N GLU A 143 -14.52 -11.57 -12.83
CA GLU A 143 -15.08 -12.18 -14.04
C GLU A 143 -16.50 -11.63 -14.19
N GLN A 144 -17.10 -11.71 -15.38
CA GLN A 144 -18.43 -11.14 -15.63
C GLN A 144 -19.44 -11.58 -14.55
N GLY A 145 -19.93 -10.62 -13.76
CA GLY A 145 -20.91 -10.83 -12.70
C GLY A 145 -20.38 -11.43 -11.39
N THR A 146 -19.09 -11.70 -11.26
CA THR A 146 -18.46 -12.18 -10.00
C THR A 146 -17.57 -11.11 -9.40
N TYR A 147 -17.76 -10.83 -8.12
CA TYR A 147 -17.17 -9.70 -7.42
C TYR A 147 -16.33 -10.12 -6.21
N ASP A 148 -15.09 -9.64 -6.14
CA ASP A 148 -14.28 -9.69 -4.92
C ASP A 148 -14.45 -8.39 -4.12
N VAL A 149 -14.53 -8.48 -2.79
CA VAL A 149 -14.51 -7.29 -1.92
C VAL A 149 -13.10 -6.72 -1.86
N VAL A 150 -12.93 -5.46 -2.25
CA VAL A 150 -11.68 -4.68 -2.23
C VAL A 150 -11.54 -3.92 -0.91
N ASP A 151 -12.62 -3.28 -0.47
CA ASP A 151 -12.72 -2.53 0.78
C ASP A 151 -14.06 -2.79 1.46
N GLY A 152 -14.08 -2.70 2.77
CA GLY A 152 -15.29 -2.86 3.57
C GLY A 152 -15.62 -4.31 3.92
N LYS A 153 -14.67 -5.24 3.76
CA LYS A 153 -14.79 -6.64 4.18
C LYS A 153 -15.37 -6.80 5.57
N GLN A 154 -14.82 -6.10 6.57
CA GLN A 154 -15.29 -6.23 7.96
C GLN A 154 -16.75 -5.78 8.12
N ARG A 155 -17.15 -4.72 7.40
CA ARG A 155 -18.53 -4.22 7.42
C ARG A 155 -19.48 -5.21 6.75
N LEU A 156 -19.15 -5.63 5.53
CA LEU A 156 -20.00 -6.52 4.75
C LEU A 156 -20.14 -7.90 5.41
N SER A 157 -19.02 -8.46 5.88
CA SER A 157 -19.00 -9.74 6.62
C SER A 157 -19.88 -9.67 7.87
N THR A 158 -19.83 -8.56 8.62
CA THR A 158 -20.65 -8.36 9.82
C THR A 158 -22.13 -8.35 9.51
N LEU A 159 -22.55 -7.58 8.51
CA LEU A 159 -23.96 -7.44 8.14
C LEU A 159 -24.53 -8.76 7.64
N LEU A 160 -23.76 -9.49 6.85
CA LEU A 160 -24.15 -10.79 6.30
C LEU A 160 -24.14 -11.87 7.39
N ALA A 161 -23.11 -11.94 8.24
CA ALA A 161 -23.07 -12.84 9.39
C ALA A 161 -24.30 -12.67 10.28
N PHE A 162 -24.66 -11.43 10.63
CA PHE A 162 -25.80 -11.17 11.51
C PHE A 162 -27.13 -11.69 10.94
N CYS A 163 -27.39 -11.48 9.65
CA CYS A 163 -28.66 -11.90 9.03
C CYS A 163 -28.69 -13.33 8.47
N LEU A 164 -27.53 -14.00 8.40
CA LEU A 164 -27.40 -15.40 8.00
C LEU A 164 -27.12 -16.33 9.19
N ALA A 165 -26.88 -15.81 10.39
CA ALA A 165 -26.52 -16.61 11.56
C ALA A 165 -27.54 -17.71 11.96
N ASP A 166 -28.78 -17.60 11.50
CA ASP A 166 -29.89 -18.52 11.80
C ASP A 166 -30.44 -19.24 10.56
N SER A 167 -29.80 -19.12 9.39
CA SER A 167 -30.24 -19.85 8.21
C SER A 167 -29.84 -21.32 8.28
N ASP A 168 -30.64 -22.18 7.64
CA ASP A 168 -30.35 -23.61 7.49
C ASP A 168 -29.12 -23.89 6.59
N ASP A 169 -28.66 -22.88 5.85
CA ASP A 169 -27.43 -22.97 5.06
C ASP A 169 -26.21 -23.00 5.98
N ASP A 170 -25.46 -24.09 5.88
CA ASP A 170 -24.22 -24.31 6.61
C ASP A 170 -23.05 -23.57 5.91
N PHE A 171 -23.00 -22.25 6.09
CA PHE A 171 -21.90 -21.40 5.61
C PHE A 171 -20.54 -21.79 6.22
N SER A 172 -20.51 -22.65 7.25
CA SER A 172 -19.26 -23.13 7.85
C SER A 172 -18.54 -24.19 7.00
N LYS A 173 -19.22 -24.76 5.99
CA LYS A 173 -18.64 -25.71 5.02
C LYS A 173 -18.08 -25.06 3.77
N ARG A 174 -18.34 -23.76 3.57
CA ARG A 174 -17.74 -23.01 2.48
C ARG A 174 -16.39 -22.43 2.93
N ASP A 175 -15.47 -22.24 2.00
CA ASP A 175 -14.13 -21.70 2.29
C ASP A 175 -14.19 -20.23 2.77
N ASP A 176 -15.33 -19.56 2.63
CA ASP A 176 -15.61 -18.15 2.93
C ASP A 176 -16.38 -17.97 4.26
N LYS A 177 -15.84 -18.48 5.36
CA LYS A 177 -16.49 -18.46 6.68
C LYS A 177 -16.77 -17.04 7.16
N LEU A 178 -18.05 -16.66 7.16
CA LEU A 178 -18.53 -15.49 7.87
C LEU A 178 -18.09 -15.52 9.35
N PRO A 179 -17.82 -14.36 9.96
CA PRO A 179 -17.40 -14.31 11.36
C PRO A 179 -18.47 -14.93 12.28
N PRO A 180 -18.06 -15.52 13.42
CA PRO A 180 -18.97 -16.12 14.40
C PRO A 180 -19.73 -15.03 15.18
N PHE A 181 -20.64 -14.34 14.49
CA PHE A 181 -21.39 -13.19 14.97
C PHE A 181 -22.88 -13.38 14.70
N SER A 182 -23.60 -13.85 15.72
CA SER A 182 -25.02 -14.22 15.65
C SER A 182 -25.96 -13.35 16.46
N GLU A 183 -25.41 -12.51 17.33
CA GLU A 183 -26.16 -11.69 18.27
C GLU A 183 -25.37 -10.42 18.63
N LEU A 184 -26.10 -9.36 18.98
CA LEU A 184 -25.48 -8.12 19.45
C LEU A 184 -24.87 -8.32 20.84
N CYS A 185 -23.66 -7.82 21.07
CA CYS A 185 -22.99 -7.90 22.36
C CYS A 185 -21.97 -6.78 22.55
N GLY A 186 -21.66 -6.48 23.81
CA GLY A 186 -20.71 -5.42 24.18
C GLY A 186 -21.23 -4.00 23.92
N LEU A 187 -22.54 -3.82 23.72
CA LEU A 187 -23.17 -2.51 23.63
C LEU A 187 -23.33 -1.92 25.04
N GLU A 188 -23.09 -0.62 25.16
CA GLU A 188 -23.12 0.13 26.42
C GLU A 188 -24.11 1.31 26.30
N GLU A 189 -24.37 1.97 27.43
CA GLU A 189 -25.21 3.17 27.52
C GLU A 189 -26.61 2.96 26.91
N GLU A 190 -27.01 3.84 26.00
CA GLU A 190 -28.33 3.89 25.35
C GLU A 190 -28.66 2.68 24.47
N ASN A 191 -27.70 1.80 24.19
CA ASN A 191 -27.90 0.59 23.38
C ASN A 191 -27.72 -0.71 24.18
N ALA A 192 -27.54 -0.63 25.51
CA ALA A 192 -27.25 -1.79 26.35
C ALA A 192 -28.41 -2.81 26.37
N ASP A 193 -29.64 -2.36 26.14
CA ASP A 193 -30.86 -3.14 26.06
C ASP A 193 -30.96 -4.00 24.77
N LEU A 194 -30.14 -3.69 23.76
CA LEU A 194 -30.09 -4.45 22.50
C LEU A 194 -29.14 -5.66 22.57
N ASN A 195 -28.35 -5.81 23.64
CA ASN A 195 -27.48 -6.97 23.81
C ASN A 195 -28.29 -8.28 23.84
N GLY A 196 -27.80 -9.32 23.15
CA GLY A 196 -28.47 -10.60 22.95
C GLY A 196 -29.47 -10.63 21.80
N LEU A 197 -29.78 -9.49 21.16
CA LEU A 197 -30.70 -9.47 20.02
C LEU A 197 -30.10 -10.22 18.82
N ARG A 198 -30.85 -11.19 18.30
CA ARG A 198 -30.54 -11.91 17.06
C ARG A 198 -31.41 -11.41 15.91
N TYR A 199 -30.98 -11.67 14.68
CA TYR A 199 -31.76 -11.27 13.51
C TYR A 199 -33.15 -11.90 13.47
N LYS A 200 -33.26 -13.20 13.79
CA LYS A 200 -34.56 -13.91 13.78
C LYS A 200 -35.55 -13.44 14.86
N ASP A 201 -35.03 -12.98 16.00
CA ASP A 201 -35.84 -12.55 17.15
C ASP A 201 -36.33 -11.10 16.98
N MET A 202 -35.82 -10.41 15.97
CA MET A 202 -36.17 -9.03 15.65
C MET A 202 -37.58 -8.94 15.04
N PRO A 203 -38.40 -7.94 15.43
CA PRO A 203 -39.72 -7.75 14.82
C PRO A 203 -39.63 -7.59 13.28
N ALA A 204 -40.62 -8.12 12.55
CA ALA A 204 -40.61 -8.15 11.08
C ALA A 204 -40.41 -6.77 10.43
N LYS A 205 -40.90 -5.69 11.07
CA LYS A 205 -40.66 -4.31 10.62
C LYS A 205 -39.17 -3.99 10.56
N TRP A 206 -38.42 -4.35 11.59
CA TRP A 206 -37.00 -4.06 11.71
C TRP A 206 -36.15 -5.01 10.85
N GLN A 207 -36.54 -6.27 10.68
CA GLN A 207 -35.90 -7.17 9.70
C GLN A 207 -36.01 -6.62 8.27
N LYS A 208 -37.19 -6.09 7.91
CA LYS A 208 -37.40 -5.41 6.61
C LYS A 208 -36.58 -4.14 6.48
N ALA A 209 -36.48 -3.33 7.54
CA ALA A 209 -35.66 -2.12 7.56
C ALA A 209 -34.17 -2.44 7.39
N PHE A 210 -33.65 -3.42 8.15
CA PHE A 210 -32.27 -3.90 8.03
C PHE A 210 -31.99 -4.41 6.61
N GLY A 211 -32.81 -5.35 6.11
CA GLY A 211 -32.61 -5.91 4.76
C GLY A 211 -32.78 -4.89 3.64
N GLY A 212 -33.58 -3.84 3.85
CA GLY A 212 -33.79 -2.74 2.90
C GLY A 212 -32.77 -1.60 3.00
N TYR A 213 -31.86 -1.63 3.97
CA TYR A 213 -30.82 -0.62 4.11
C TYR A 213 -29.93 -0.61 2.87
N MET A 214 -29.71 0.58 2.29
CA MET A 214 -28.95 0.76 1.06
C MET A 214 -27.49 1.08 1.38
N VAL A 215 -26.61 0.13 1.10
CA VAL A 215 -25.17 0.29 1.23
C VAL A 215 -24.62 0.89 -0.07
N GLN A 216 -23.76 1.90 0.04
CA GLN A 216 -23.06 2.46 -1.11
C GLN A 216 -22.00 1.48 -1.59
N VAL A 217 -22.01 1.14 -2.88
CA VAL A 217 -21.11 0.17 -3.52
C VAL A 217 -20.39 0.83 -4.68
N SER A 218 -19.06 0.83 -4.64
CA SER A 218 -18.20 1.28 -5.73
C SER A 218 -17.61 0.07 -6.44
N LYS A 219 -17.94 -0.13 -7.72
CA LYS A 219 -17.49 -1.26 -8.52
C LYS A 219 -16.34 -0.85 -9.44
N ILE A 220 -15.24 -1.59 -9.36
CA ILE A 220 -14.14 -1.56 -10.31
C ILE A 220 -14.49 -2.56 -11.43
N PRO A 221 -14.67 -2.10 -12.68
CA PRO A 221 -15.13 -2.95 -13.78
C PRO A 221 -14.16 -4.10 -14.12
N TYR A 222 -14.72 -5.17 -14.66
CA TYR A 222 -13.94 -6.23 -15.30
C TYR A 222 -13.07 -5.67 -16.44
N GLY A 223 -11.85 -6.21 -16.59
CA GLY A 223 -10.89 -5.74 -17.58
C GLY A 223 -10.08 -4.50 -17.15
N THR A 224 -10.29 -3.99 -15.93
CA THR A 224 -9.39 -2.98 -15.35
C THR A 224 -7.99 -3.58 -15.19
N LYS A 225 -6.95 -2.87 -15.64
CA LYS A 225 -5.57 -3.36 -15.54
C LYS A 225 -5.18 -3.60 -14.10
N LYS A 226 -4.49 -4.71 -13.83
CA LYS A 226 -4.06 -5.08 -12.46
C LYS A 226 -3.21 -4.02 -11.79
N SER A 227 -2.35 -3.34 -12.54
CA SER A 227 -1.58 -2.19 -12.04
C SER A 227 -2.45 -1.01 -11.60
N GLU A 228 -3.56 -0.76 -12.28
CA GLU A 228 -4.54 0.27 -11.89
C GLU A 228 -5.36 -0.17 -10.67
N VAL A 229 -5.80 -1.42 -10.65
CA VAL A 229 -6.44 -2.04 -9.47
C VAL A 229 -5.53 -1.90 -8.25
N PHE A 230 -4.24 -2.22 -8.40
CA PHE A 230 -3.23 -2.07 -7.35
C PHE A 230 -3.14 -0.64 -6.80
N GLU A 231 -3.15 0.39 -7.66
CA GLU A 231 -3.14 1.79 -7.22
C GLU A 231 -4.42 2.12 -6.42
N ILE A 232 -5.59 1.67 -6.88
CA ILE A 232 -6.86 1.85 -6.16
C ILE A 232 -6.77 1.24 -4.75
N TYR A 233 -6.24 0.02 -4.64
CA TYR A 233 -6.03 -0.60 -3.34
C TYR A 233 -5.06 0.21 -2.46
N VAL A 234 -3.97 0.75 -3.00
CA VAL A 234 -3.06 1.62 -2.24
C VAL A 234 -3.78 2.87 -1.74
N ASP A 235 -4.53 3.55 -2.60
CA ASP A 235 -5.21 4.80 -2.27
C ASP A 235 -6.26 4.59 -1.17
N ILE A 236 -7.04 3.51 -1.26
CA ILE A 236 -8.03 3.13 -0.25
C ILE A 236 -7.37 2.82 1.09
N ASN A 237 -6.26 2.08 1.08
CA ASN A 237 -5.63 1.60 2.30
C ASN A 237 -4.67 2.62 2.95
N SER A 238 -4.37 3.75 2.30
CA SER A 238 -3.41 4.76 2.78
C SER A 238 -3.82 5.53 4.06
N GLY A 239 -5.03 5.29 4.59
CA GLY A 239 -5.60 6.04 5.73
C GLY A 239 -5.93 5.21 6.99
N GLY A 240 -5.49 3.94 7.10
CA GLY A 240 -5.99 2.99 8.11
C GLY A 240 -4.93 2.12 8.81
N ARG A 241 -5.33 0.93 9.32
CA ARG A 241 -4.36 -0.13 9.69
C ARG A 241 -3.96 -0.85 8.41
N ASP A 242 -2.87 -0.37 7.82
CA ASP A 242 -2.46 -0.62 6.45
C ASP A 242 -2.24 -2.09 6.12
N LEU A 243 -2.71 -2.51 4.93
CA LEU A 243 -2.20 -3.70 4.26
C LEU A 243 -0.76 -3.43 3.80
N THR A 244 0.11 -4.43 3.87
CA THR A 244 1.46 -4.31 3.31
C THR A 244 1.38 -4.13 1.78
N THR A 245 2.40 -3.53 1.17
CA THR A 245 2.45 -3.37 -0.29
C THR A 245 2.34 -4.73 -1.00
N GLN A 246 2.87 -5.79 -0.39
CA GLN A 246 2.77 -7.15 -0.93
C GLN A 246 1.37 -7.74 -0.82
N GLN A 247 0.64 -7.53 0.28
CA GLN A 247 -0.77 -7.89 0.40
C GLN A 247 -1.61 -7.22 -0.69
N ILE A 248 -1.31 -5.95 -0.99
CA ILE A 248 -1.96 -5.21 -2.08
C ILE A 248 -1.60 -5.81 -3.46
N ARG A 249 -0.38 -6.33 -3.65
CA ARG A 249 0.01 -7.02 -4.91
C ARG A 249 -0.75 -8.32 -5.05
N ARG A 250 -0.83 -9.11 -3.98
CA ARG A 250 -1.57 -10.37 -3.96
C ARG A 250 -3.03 -10.15 -4.36
N ALA A 251 -3.62 -9.05 -3.88
CA ALA A 251 -4.97 -8.63 -4.23
C ALA A 251 -5.17 -8.29 -5.71
N ALA A 252 -4.25 -7.51 -6.26
CA ALA A 252 -4.37 -7.06 -7.65
C ALA A 252 -3.91 -8.11 -8.68
N TYR A 253 -2.92 -8.95 -8.36
CA TYR A 253 -2.20 -9.80 -9.32
C TYR A 253 -2.47 -11.31 -9.20
N PHE A 254 -3.58 -11.71 -8.59
CA PHE A 254 -3.98 -13.12 -8.43
C PHE A 254 -3.68 -14.00 -9.68
N GLY A 255 -3.23 -15.24 -9.45
CA GLY A 255 -2.93 -16.19 -10.52
C GLY A 255 -1.62 -16.98 -10.31
N ASP A 256 -1.08 -17.50 -11.42
CA ASP A 256 0.04 -18.45 -11.42
C ASP A 256 1.31 -17.91 -10.74
N TYR A 257 1.62 -16.61 -10.90
CA TYR A 257 2.80 -16.00 -10.27
C TYR A 257 2.64 -15.92 -8.75
N ILE A 258 1.47 -15.47 -8.25
CA ILE A 258 1.21 -15.38 -6.80
C ILE A 258 1.27 -16.77 -6.16
N LYS A 259 0.65 -17.78 -6.81
CA LYS A 259 0.73 -19.18 -6.36
C LYS A 259 2.18 -19.68 -6.31
N LEU A 260 2.99 -19.34 -7.32
CA LEU A 260 4.41 -19.67 -7.31
C LEU A 260 5.14 -19.03 -6.12
N LEU A 261 4.88 -17.75 -5.81
CA LEU A 261 5.54 -17.09 -4.66
C LEU A 261 5.24 -17.81 -3.34
N ASP A 262 4.01 -18.28 -3.14
CA ASP A 262 3.61 -19.05 -1.95
C ASP A 262 4.38 -20.37 -1.90
N GLU A 263 4.39 -21.13 -3.01
CA GLU A 263 5.11 -22.40 -3.10
C GLU A 263 6.61 -22.24 -2.84
N LEU A 264 7.23 -21.17 -3.34
CA LEU A 264 8.65 -20.89 -3.14
C LEU A 264 8.95 -20.44 -1.69
N ALA A 265 8.01 -19.77 -1.03
CA ALA A 265 8.14 -19.41 0.39
C ALA A 265 7.98 -20.64 1.31
N GLU A 266 7.37 -21.71 0.82
CA GLU A 266 7.28 -23.00 1.50
C GLU A 266 8.52 -23.88 1.34
N ASP A 267 9.42 -23.56 0.40
CA ASP A 267 10.65 -24.34 0.16
C ASP A 267 11.50 -24.45 1.44
N GLU A 268 11.79 -25.69 1.85
CA GLU A 268 12.52 -25.98 3.09
C GLU A 268 13.92 -25.38 3.11
N ASN A 269 14.59 -25.35 1.95
CA ASN A 269 15.93 -24.79 1.85
C ASN A 269 15.85 -23.27 2.01
N PHE A 270 14.91 -22.60 1.34
CA PHE A 270 14.66 -21.17 1.50
C PHE A 270 14.38 -20.82 2.96
N ARG A 271 13.43 -21.51 3.61
CA ARG A 271 13.08 -21.28 5.03
C ARG A 271 14.30 -21.41 5.93
N TYR A 272 15.12 -22.44 5.71
CA TYR A 272 16.35 -22.66 6.47
C TYR A 272 17.38 -21.56 6.25
N VAL A 273 17.68 -21.18 5.00
CA VAL A 273 18.72 -20.15 4.74
C VAL A 273 18.25 -18.74 5.10
N TRP A 274 16.93 -18.49 5.06
CA TRP A 274 16.34 -17.22 5.43
C TRP A 274 16.31 -17.05 6.94
N ASP A 275 15.76 -18.01 7.68
CA ASP A 275 15.71 -18.03 9.14
C ASP A 275 15.87 -19.45 9.70
N PRO A 276 17.13 -19.90 9.95
CA PRO A 276 17.39 -21.24 10.46
C PRO A 276 16.65 -21.54 11.77
N LYS A 277 16.50 -20.53 12.65
CA LYS A 277 15.87 -20.72 13.97
C LYS A 277 14.37 -20.93 13.83
N ALA A 278 13.71 -20.13 12.99
CA ALA A 278 12.30 -20.31 12.73
C ALA A 278 12.02 -21.62 11.99
N ALA A 279 12.91 -22.02 11.08
CA ALA A 279 12.83 -23.32 10.41
C ALA A 279 12.94 -24.48 11.41
N ASP A 280 13.92 -24.45 12.31
CA ASP A 280 14.10 -25.47 13.35
C ASP A 280 12.93 -25.51 14.36
N ALA A 281 12.31 -24.35 14.62
CA ALA A 281 11.10 -24.25 15.43
C ALA A 281 9.82 -24.73 14.70
N GLY A 282 9.93 -25.20 13.46
CA GLY A 282 8.82 -25.71 12.68
C GLY A 282 7.88 -24.61 12.16
N ARG A 283 8.40 -23.43 11.79
CA ARG A 283 7.60 -22.38 11.14
C ARG A 283 6.89 -22.93 9.90
N GLN A 284 5.56 -22.92 9.93
CA GLN A 284 4.73 -23.36 8.80
C GLN A 284 4.13 -22.19 8.02
N ASN A 285 3.98 -21.03 8.65
CA ASN A 285 3.31 -19.88 8.05
C ASN A 285 4.24 -19.13 7.08
N VAL A 286 3.74 -18.92 5.87
CA VAL A 286 4.32 -17.99 4.89
C VAL A 286 3.96 -16.58 5.29
N GLU A 287 4.97 -15.71 5.39
CA GLU A 287 4.75 -14.30 5.67
C GLU A 287 4.87 -13.48 4.37
N GLU A 288 4.18 -12.35 4.31
CA GLU A 288 4.20 -11.46 3.14
C GLU A 288 5.60 -10.90 2.84
N GLU A 289 6.46 -10.80 3.86
CA GLU A 289 7.86 -10.44 3.68
C GLU A 289 8.65 -11.48 2.89
N ASP A 290 8.33 -12.77 3.07
CA ASP A 290 8.99 -13.87 2.36
C ASP A 290 8.64 -13.80 0.87
N THR A 291 7.35 -13.67 0.56
CA THR A 291 6.88 -13.63 -0.83
C THR A 291 7.36 -12.37 -1.55
N GLU A 292 7.46 -11.23 -0.86
CA GLU A 292 8.04 -10.01 -1.43
C GLU A 292 9.54 -10.17 -1.68
N LEU A 293 10.29 -10.81 -0.78
CA LEU A 293 11.72 -11.04 -0.95
C LEU A 293 11.99 -11.95 -2.16
N ILE A 294 11.21 -13.01 -2.32
CA ILE A 294 11.28 -13.91 -3.47
C ILE A 294 10.95 -13.16 -4.76
N LEU A 295 9.87 -12.37 -4.78
CA LEU A 295 9.50 -11.55 -5.93
C LEU A 295 10.63 -10.57 -6.31
N ARG A 296 11.25 -9.91 -5.34
CA ARG A 296 12.41 -9.04 -5.57
C ARG A 296 13.58 -9.82 -6.18
N ALA A 297 13.86 -11.03 -5.68
CA ALA A 297 14.95 -11.86 -6.19
C ALA A 297 14.69 -12.28 -7.65
N LEU A 298 13.49 -12.77 -7.97
CA LEU A 298 13.10 -13.16 -9.34
C LEU A 298 13.16 -11.95 -10.30
N ALA A 299 12.57 -10.82 -9.92
CA ALA A 299 12.61 -9.59 -10.71
C ALA A 299 14.04 -9.10 -10.96
N MET A 300 14.89 -9.08 -9.93
CA MET A 300 16.29 -8.66 -10.03
C MET A 300 17.16 -9.66 -10.81
N ARG A 301 16.90 -10.96 -10.67
CA ARG A 301 17.61 -11.99 -11.44
C ARG A 301 17.42 -11.82 -12.94
N ARG A 302 16.23 -11.36 -13.33
CA ARG A 302 15.83 -11.17 -14.73
C ARG A 302 16.18 -9.78 -15.26
N GLN A 303 15.97 -8.72 -14.47
CA GLN A 303 16.06 -7.32 -14.91
C GLN A 303 17.00 -6.44 -14.07
N GLY A 304 17.76 -7.01 -13.14
CA GLY A 304 18.53 -6.27 -12.13
C GLY A 304 19.69 -5.43 -12.68
N CYS A 305 20.80 -5.35 -11.93
CA CYS A 305 21.88 -4.40 -12.25
C CYS A 305 22.55 -4.59 -13.63
N GLY A 306 22.34 -5.74 -14.30
CA GLY A 306 22.82 -6.03 -15.65
C GLY A 306 21.71 -6.31 -16.68
N GLY A 307 20.44 -6.09 -16.33
CA GLY A 307 19.32 -6.25 -17.26
C GLY A 307 19.31 -5.17 -18.34
N ASN A 308 18.61 -5.42 -19.45
CA ASN A 308 18.35 -4.41 -20.47
C ASN A 308 16.83 -4.22 -20.66
N PRO A 309 16.23 -3.14 -20.13
CA PRO A 309 16.84 -2.11 -19.29
C PRO A 309 17.10 -2.58 -17.85
N PRO A 310 18.06 -1.97 -17.13
CA PRO A 310 18.33 -2.29 -15.74
C PRO A 310 17.23 -1.73 -14.81
N PHE A 311 17.21 -2.21 -13.57
CA PHE A 311 16.33 -1.68 -12.52
C PHE A 311 16.33 -0.15 -12.48
N LYS A 312 15.14 0.44 -12.56
CA LYS A 312 14.91 1.86 -12.37
C LYS A 312 13.85 2.06 -11.26
N PRO A 313 14.14 2.85 -10.22
CA PRO A 313 13.14 3.19 -9.21
C PRO A 313 11.87 3.81 -9.83
N PRO A 314 10.69 3.61 -9.21
CA PRO A 314 10.49 3.03 -7.88
C PRO A 314 10.36 1.50 -7.87
N LEU A 315 10.72 0.87 -6.74
CA LEU A 315 10.65 -0.59 -6.56
C LEU A 315 9.23 -1.14 -6.79
N LYS A 316 8.20 -0.39 -6.39
CA LYS A 316 6.79 -0.77 -6.60
C LYS A 316 6.48 -1.06 -8.07
N THR A 317 6.75 -0.10 -8.96
CA THR A 317 6.51 -0.26 -10.41
C THR A 317 7.33 -1.39 -11.00
N PHE A 318 8.57 -1.57 -10.53
CA PHE A 318 9.44 -2.64 -10.99
C PHE A 318 8.95 -4.04 -10.62
N LEU A 319 8.45 -4.24 -9.41
CA LEU A 319 7.90 -5.54 -9.00
C LEU A 319 6.56 -5.82 -9.67
N ASN A 320 5.72 -4.79 -9.84
CA ASN A 320 4.45 -4.90 -10.54
C ASN A 320 4.65 -5.32 -12.01
N SER A 321 5.65 -4.75 -12.71
CA SER A 321 5.95 -5.12 -14.09
C SER A 321 6.52 -6.54 -14.24
N GLU A 322 7.11 -7.11 -13.18
CA GLU A 322 7.49 -8.52 -13.17
C GLU A 322 6.26 -9.42 -13.08
N LEU A 323 5.28 -9.05 -12.25
CA LEU A 323 4.03 -9.82 -12.10
C LEU A 323 3.17 -9.80 -13.38
N ASP A 324 3.12 -8.66 -14.09
CA ASP A 324 2.40 -8.52 -15.36
C ASP A 324 2.86 -9.53 -16.44
N ARG A 325 4.08 -10.09 -16.34
CA ARG A 325 4.64 -10.97 -17.37
C ARG A 325 3.95 -12.31 -17.49
N LEU A 326 3.48 -12.84 -16.37
CA LEU A 326 2.66 -14.05 -16.35
C LEU A 326 1.17 -13.73 -16.36
N ASP A 327 0.79 -12.51 -16.73
CA ASP A 327 -0.62 -12.22 -16.92
C ASP A 327 -1.18 -13.03 -18.10
N PRO A 328 -2.41 -13.58 -18.00
CA PRO A 328 -3.05 -14.29 -19.09
C PRO A 328 -3.18 -13.50 -20.40
N GLU A 329 -3.25 -12.17 -20.35
CA GLU A 329 -3.24 -11.32 -21.53
C GLU A 329 -1.85 -11.24 -22.19
N CYS A 330 -0.78 -11.45 -21.42
CA CYS A 330 0.59 -11.34 -21.89
C CYS A 330 1.18 -12.68 -22.36
N MET A 331 0.70 -13.81 -21.83
CA MET A 331 1.31 -15.11 -22.07
C MET A 331 0.30 -16.25 -22.09
N SER A 332 0.45 -17.20 -23.02
CA SER A 332 -0.39 -18.40 -23.10
C SER A 332 -0.27 -19.29 -21.86
N ALA A 333 -1.31 -20.07 -21.54
CA ALA A 333 -1.29 -20.95 -20.37
C ALA A 333 -0.12 -21.95 -20.38
N GLU A 334 0.28 -22.45 -21.56
CA GLU A 334 1.45 -23.33 -21.68
C GLU A 334 2.76 -22.57 -21.45
N GLY A 335 2.89 -21.36 -21.99
CA GLY A 335 4.04 -20.49 -21.75
C GLY A 335 4.20 -20.17 -20.26
N ARG A 336 3.10 -19.82 -19.59
CA ARG A 336 3.10 -19.53 -18.15
C ARG A 336 3.56 -20.74 -17.34
N ARG A 337 3.01 -21.93 -17.63
CA ARG A 337 3.44 -23.17 -16.97
C ARG A 337 4.93 -23.42 -17.14
N ARG A 338 5.47 -23.21 -18.35
CA ARG A 338 6.90 -23.40 -18.63
C ARG A 338 7.77 -22.42 -17.84
N GLU A 339 7.41 -21.14 -17.83
CA GLU A 339 8.13 -20.11 -17.06
C GLU A 339 8.07 -20.37 -15.55
N VAL A 340 6.89 -20.74 -15.03
CA VAL A 340 6.71 -21.11 -13.61
C VAL A 340 7.59 -22.30 -13.24
N GLN A 341 7.63 -23.35 -14.06
CA GLN A 341 8.49 -24.51 -13.83
C GLN A 341 9.98 -24.14 -13.89
N ALA A 342 10.39 -23.30 -14.83
CA ALA A 342 11.77 -22.85 -14.96
C ALA A 342 12.21 -22.03 -13.73
N MET A 343 11.40 -21.07 -13.31
CA MET A 343 11.66 -20.26 -12.11
C MET A 343 11.70 -21.11 -10.85
N ARG A 344 10.80 -22.09 -10.72
CA ARG A 344 10.80 -23.03 -9.59
C ARG A 344 12.09 -23.84 -9.54
N ALA A 345 12.47 -24.45 -10.66
CA ALA A 345 13.67 -25.29 -10.73
C ALA A 345 14.94 -24.48 -10.44
N GLU A 346 15.06 -23.28 -11.00
CA GLU A 346 16.21 -22.39 -10.73
C GLU A 346 16.25 -21.97 -9.26
N PHE A 347 15.12 -21.54 -8.69
CA PHE A 347 15.04 -21.12 -7.30
C PHE A 347 15.44 -22.23 -6.34
N SER A 348 14.84 -23.42 -6.44
CA SER A 348 15.15 -24.55 -5.55
C SER A 348 16.61 -24.99 -5.69
N ALA A 349 17.18 -24.98 -6.89
CA ALA A 349 18.61 -25.28 -7.09
C ALA A 349 19.52 -24.26 -6.40
N VAL A 350 19.21 -22.97 -6.51
CA VAL A 350 19.98 -21.89 -5.86
C VAL A 350 19.87 -21.96 -4.34
N MET A 351 18.68 -22.22 -3.80
CA MET A 351 18.48 -22.33 -2.35
C MET A 351 19.16 -23.56 -1.76
N ALA A 352 19.11 -24.70 -2.47
CA ALA A 352 19.85 -25.90 -2.08
C ALA A 352 21.37 -25.65 -2.04
N ALA A 353 21.92 -25.04 -3.09
CA ALA A 353 23.34 -24.69 -3.12
C ALA A 353 23.72 -23.68 -2.02
N ALA A 354 22.87 -22.68 -1.77
CA ALA A 354 23.09 -21.71 -0.72
C ALA A 354 23.13 -22.36 0.67
N ARG A 355 22.23 -23.31 0.93
CA ARG A 355 22.20 -24.09 2.17
C ARG A 355 23.42 -24.96 2.32
N GLU A 356 23.83 -25.67 1.27
CA GLU A 356 24.98 -26.57 1.29
C GLU A 356 26.29 -25.82 1.56
N VAL A 357 26.51 -24.73 0.83
CA VAL A 357 27.78 -23.97 0.85
C VAL A 357 27.86 -23.04 2.06
N PHE A 358 26.81 -22.28 2.35
CA PHE A 358 26.86 -21.21 3.35
C PHE A 358 26.17 -21.56 4.67
N ARG A 359 25.26 -22.55 4.67
CA ARG A 359 24.49 -22.99 5.86
C ARG A 359 23.85 -21.79 6.57
N GLU A 360 24.05 -21.66 7.88
CA GLU A 360 23.54 -20.53 8.69
C GLU A 360 24.13 -19.16 8.31
N GLY A 361 25.22 -19.13 7.54
CA GLY A 361 25.85 -17.92 7.03
C GLY A 361 25.17 -17.36 5.77
N ALA A 362 24.26 -18.11 5.16
CA ALA A 362 23.53 -17.67 3.97
C ALA A 362 22.74 -16.38 4.22
N PHE A 363 22.77 -15.45 3.26
CA PHE A 363 22.10 -14.14 3.34
C PHE A 363 22.46 -13.28 4.55
N ARG A 364 23.56 -13.57 5.25
CA ARG A 364 24.08 -12.75 6.35
C ARG A 364 25.21 -11.87 5.88
N ARG A 365 25.23 -10.62 6.36
CA ARG A 365 26.37 -9.74 6.11
C ARG A 365 27.59 -10.29 6.86
N TRP A 366 28.63 -10.62 6.12
CA TRP A 366 29.88 -11.05 6.71
C TRP A 366 30.41 -9.97 7.67
N LYS A 367 30.65 -10.35 8.93
CA LYS A 367 31.27 -9.49 9.93
C LYS A 367 32.66 -10.05 10.22
N ARG A 368 33.71 -9.31 9.83
CA ARG A 368 35.09 -9.63 10.20
C ARG A 368 35.19 -9.62 11.73
N SER A 369 35.58 -10.74 12.34
CA SER A 369 35.81 -10.77 13.78
C SER A 369 36.92 -9.77 14.13
N LYS A 370 36.67 -8.91 15.12
CA LYS A 370 37.76 -8.17 15.76
C LYS A 370 38.57 -9.22 16.52
N GLN A 371 39.68 -9.69 15.95
CA GLN A 371 40.72 -10.32 16.75
C GLN A 371 41.06 -9.33 17.87
N LYS A 372 40.68 -9.66 19.11
CA LYS A 372 41.29 -9.04 20.28
C LYS A 372 42.75 -9.43 20.20
N GLY A 373 43.61 -8.50 19.80
CA GLY A 373 45.05 -8.64 19.92
C GLY A 373 45.36 -8.92 21.38
N GLY A 374 45.68 -10.17 21.69
CA GLY A 374 46.36 -10.52 22.93
C GLY A 374 47.71 -9.84 22.90
N ARG A 375 47.98 -9.09 23.97
CA ARG A 375 49.29 -8.49 24.27
C ARG A 375 50.37 -9.53 24.41
#